data_AF-A0A3A5AEV9-F1
#
_entry.id   AF-A0A3A5AEV9-F1
#
_cell.length_a   1.000
_cell.length_b   1.000
_cell.length_c   1.000
_cell.angle_alpha   90.00
_cell.angle_beta   90.00
_cell.angle_gamma   90.00
#
_symmetry.space_group_name_H-M   'P 1'
#
loop_
_entity.id
_entity.type
_entity.pdbx_description
1 polymer ?
#
loop_
_entity_poly.entity_id
_entity_poly.type
_entity_poly.pdbx_seq_one_letter_code
_entity_poly.pdbx_strand_id
1 'polypeptide(L)'
;MTTLSPDEVLGIVCHVSASTWGNRDVIDEWHRENGWAGIGYHGVITNGVIKNRYTYDISQDGLIQPGRDENVMGAHCKAKGMNTCSIGVCCIGSPGWPPEGAELAPKEFIQGGKKFLTKRQLLSLVNWLAENCKQYGLDPLGTFERPGDGKSVYVISQHSDHDPVNKPFCASLALPPLRQMAADRLKEI
;
A
#
# COMPACT_ATOMS: atom_id res chain seq x y z
N MET A 1 3.21 -23.28 -3.04
CA MET A 1 3.00 -21.82 -3.08
C MET A 1 3.68 -21.32 -4.33
N THR A 2 3.00 -20.56 -5.17
CA THR A 2 3.62 -19.98 -6.37
C THR A 2 4.50 -18.82 -5.94
N THR A 3 5.76 -18.82 -6.36
CA THR A 3 6.71 -17.78 -6.03
C THR A 3 6.62 -16.63 -7.04
N LEU A 4 6.82 -15.39 -6.60
CA LEU A 4 7.06 -14.24 -7.49
C LEU A 4 8.57 -14.15 -7.72
N SER A 5 9.03 -14.32 -8.96
CA SER A 5 10.41 -13.95 -9.29
C SER A 5 10.54 -12.42 -9.27
N PRO A 6 11.66 -11.84 -8.81
CA PRO A 6 11.88 -10.41 -8.86
C PRO A 6 11.66 -9.79 -10.24
N ASP A 7 12.05 -10.49 -11.31
CA ASP A 7 11.85 -10.04 -12.71
C ASP A 7 10.37 -10.06 -13.17
N GLU A 8 9.49 -10.68 -12.40
CA GLU A 8 8.05 -10.75 -12.66
C GLU A 8 7.25 -9.68 -11.91
N VAL A 9 7.89 -8.91 -11.02
CA VAL A 9 7.26 -7.80 -10.32
C VAL A 9 7.24 -6.58 -11.24
N LEU A 10 6.05 -6.21 -11.70
CA LEU A 10 5.83 -5.11 -12.65
C LEU A 10 5.31 -3.83 -11.98
N GLY A 11 5.01 -3.89 -10.69
CA GLY A 11 4.50 -2.74 -9.96
C GLY A 11 4.15 -3.01 -8.51
N ILE A 12 3.59 -1.98 -7.91
CA ILE A 12 3.22 -1.86 -6.51
C ILE A 12 1.76 -1.39 -6.46
N VAL A 13 0.97 -2.02 -5.61
CA VAL A 13 -0.43 -1.63 -5.35
C VAL A 13 -0.57 -1.13 -3.92
N CYS A 14 -0.85 0.15 -3.78
CA CYS A 14 -1.14 0.78 -2.51
C CYS A 14 -2.59 0.53 -2.08
N HIS A 15 -2.77 0.33 -0.77
CA HIS A 15 -4.04 0.10 -0.12
C HIS A 15 -4.12 0.88 1.20
N VAL A 16 -5.34 1.00 1.70
CA VAL A 16 -5.61 1.29 3.11
C VAL A 16 -6.40 0.13 3.72
N SER A 17 -6.34 -0.01 5.04
CA SER A 17 -6.98 -1.14 5.74
C SER A 17 -8.50 -1.01 5.86
N ALA A 18 -9.07 0.16 5.57
CA ALA A 18 -10.47 0.48 5.87
C ALA A 18 -10.82 0.33 7.36
N SER A 19 -9.82 0.52 8.23
CA SER A 19 -9.95 0.49 9.69
C SER A 19 -9.17 1.64 10.30
N THR A 20 -9.72 2.31 11.31
CA THR A 20 -9.04 3.43 12.00
C THR A 20 -7.90 2.98 12.92
N TRP A 21 -7.73 1.68 13.10
CA TRP A 21 -6.70 1.06 13.94
C TRP A 21 -6.28 -0.28 13.37
N GLY A 22 -5.15 -0.79 13.84
CA GLY A 22 -4.68 -2.13 13.52
C GLY A 22 -3.18 -2.17 13.27
N ASN A 23 -2.72 -3.36 12.94
CA ASN A 23 -1.35 -3.66 12.59
C ASN A 23 -1.31 -4.91 11.70
N ARG A 24 -0.13 -5.41 11.37
CA ARG A 24 0.06 -6.61 10.56
C ARG A 24 -0.64 -7.84 11.14
N ASP A 25 -0.54 -8.09 12.44
CA ASP A 25 -1.08 -9.30 13.06
C ASP A 25 -2.60 -9.29 13.10
N VAL A 26 -3.20 -8.12 13.38
CA VAL A 26 -4.65 -7.92 13.34
C VAL A 26 -5.20 -8.16 11.92
N ILE A 27 -4.50 -7.67 10.90
CA ILE A 27 -4.91 -7.92 9.50
C ILE A 27 -4.76 -9.41 9.15
N ASP A 28 -3.67 -10.06 9.58
CA ASP A 28 -3.46 -11.49 9.35
C ASP A 28 -4.59 -12.33 9.97
N GLU A 29 -4.97 -12.02 11.21
CA GLU A 29 -6.11 -12.63 11.91
C GLU A 29 -7.41 -12.45 11.12
N TRP A 30 -7.79 -11.22 10.77
CA TRP A 30 -9.00 -10.95 9.99
C TRP A 30 -9.01 -11.67 8.64
N HIS A 31 -7.88 -11.73 7.94
CA HIS A 31 -7.80 -12.44 6.68
C HIS A 31 -7.97 -13.96 6.87
N ARG A 32 -7.39 -14.55 7.92
CA ARG A 32 -7.57 -15.99 8.24
C ARG A 32 -9.01 -16.31 8.61
N GLU A 33 -9.67 -15.45 9.38
CA GLU A 33 -11.10 -15.59 9.70
C GLU A 33 -11.98 -15.57 8.44
N ASN A 34 -11.55 -14.83 7.41
CA ASN A 34 -12.19 -14.81 6.09
C ASN A 34 -11.75 -15.96 5.17
N GLY A 35 -11.05 -16.97 5.70
CA GLY A 35 -10.62 -18.16 4.96
C GLY A 35 -9.37 -17.98 4.10
N TRP A 36 -8.61 -16.89 4.27
CA TRP A 36 -7.37 -16.69 3.53
C TRP A 36 -6.21 -17.42 4.23
N ALA A 37 -5.15 -17.71 3.49
CA ALA A 37 -3.94 -18.33 4.05
C ALA A 37 -3.14 -17.42 5.01
N GLY A 38 -3.56 -16.16 5.16
CA GLY A 38 -2.92 -15.12 5.97
C GLY A 38 -3.06 -13.74 5.33
N ILE A 39 -2.30 -12.78 5.84
CA ILE A 39 -2.24 -11.41 5.32
C ILE A 39 -2.00 -11.39 3.80
N GLY A 40 -2.70 -10.47 3.11
CA GLY A 40 -2.69 -10.37 1.65
C GLY A 40 -1.68 -9.37 1.09
N TYR A 41 -1.04 -8.59 1.96
CA TYR A 41 -0.09 -7.52 1.64
C TYR A 41 1.33 -7.93 2.01
N HIS A 42 2.34 -7.39 1.32
CA HIS A 42 3.76 -7.60 1.62
C HIS A 42 4.28 -6.57 2.65
N GLY A 43 3.65 -5.39 2.73
CA GLY A 43 3.96 -4.39 3.75
C GLY A 43 2.70 -3.82 4.42
N VAL A 44 2.79 -3.53 5.71
CA VAL A 44 1.77 -2.78 6.48
C VAL A 44 2.42 -1.56 7.11
N ILE A 45 1.78 -0.40 7.04
CA ILE A 45 2.27 0.85 7.64
C ILE A 45 1.24 1.35 8.65
N THR A 46 1.59 1.30 9.94
CA THR A 46 0.69 1.62 11.05
C THR A 46 0.47 3.13 11.21
N ASN A 47 -0.63 3.52 11.87
CA ASN A 47 -1.03 4.92 12.06
C ASN A 47 -0.91 5.41 13.52
N GLY A 48 -0.23 4.66 14.38
CA GLY A 48 -0.13 4.97 15.80
C GLY A 48 -1.25 4.39 16.68
N VAL A 49 -2.30 3.78 16.11
CA VAL A 49 -3.39 3.15 16.88
C VAL A 49 -3.45 1.65 16.57
N ILE A 50 -2.85 0.84 17.44
CA ILE A 50 -2.67 -0.59 17.19
C ILE A 50 -3.91 -1.43 17.55
N LYS A 51 -4.73 -0.96 18.49
CA LYS A 51 -5.93 -1.65 18.99
C LYS A 51 -7.12 -0.72 19.05
N ASN A 52 -8.33 -1.28 18.94
CA ASN A 52 -9.56 -0.50 19.03
C ASN A 52 -9.63 0.29 20.35
N ARG A 53 -9.97 1.57 20.27
CA ARG A 53 -10.07 2.51 21.41
C ARG A 53 -8.79 2.74 22.20
N TYR A 54 -7.62 2.34 21.67
CA TYR A 54 -6.34 2.69 22.28
C TYR A 54 -5.95 4.12 21.93
N THR A 55 -5.14 4.73 22.80
CA THR A 55 -4.54 6.04 22.59
C THR A 55 -3.52 5.99 21.46
N TYR A 56 -3.43 7.08 20.69
CA TYR A 56 -2.38 7.28 19.71
C TYR A 56 -0.99 7.17 20.37
N ASP A 57 -0.14 6.33 19.79
CA ASP A 57 1.28 6.18 20.14
C ASP A 57 2.13 6.57 18.94
N ILE A 58 2.87 7.68 19.08
CA ILE A 58 3.75 8.20 18.03
C ILE A 58 4.87 7.22 17.62
N SER A 59 5.29 6.33 18.52
CA SER A 59 6.29 5.29 18.21
C SER A 59 5.74 4.23 17.25
N GLN A 60 4.41 4.10 17.20
CA GLN A 60 3.68 3.19 16.34
C GLN A 60 3.15 3.87 15.08
N ASP A 61 3.40 5.16 14.87
CA ASP A 61 2.94 5.90 13.69
C ASP A 61 3.99 5.90 12.59
N GLY A 62 3.63 5.36 11.43
CA GLY A 62 4.53 5.12 10.31
C GLY A 62 5.36 3.85 10.42
N LEU A 63 5.22 3.04 11.48
CA LEU A 63 5.99 1.80 11.60
C LEU A 63 5.64 0.85 10.44
N ILE A 64 6.66 0.46 9.68
CA ILE A 64 6.54 -0.52 8.60
C ILE A 64 6.68 -1.91 9.21
N GLN A 65 5.71 -2.77 8.95
CA GLN A 65 5.68 -4.15 9.39
C GLN A 65 5.66 -5.08 8.18
N PRO A 66 6.58 -6.07 8.10
CA PRO A 66 6.61 -7.02 7.00
C PRO A 66 5.38 -7.94 7.06
N GLY A 67 4.71 -8.07 5.92
CA GLY A 67 3.52 -8.91 5.76
C GLY A 67 3.87 -10.29 5.22
N ARG A 68 3.29 -10.62 4.07
CA ARG A 68 3.64 -11.82 3.30
C ARG A 68 5.05 -11.67 2.73
N ASP A 69 5.81 -12.76 2.65
CA ASP A 69 7.11 -12.80 1.98
C ASP A 69 6.95 -12.29 0.54
N GLU A 70 7.86 -11.43 0.10
CA GLU A 70 7.81 -10.79 -1.22
C GLU A 70 7.95 -11.79 -2.37
N ASN A 71 8.58 -12.93 -2.12
CA ASN A 71 8.67 -14.03 -3.08
C ASN A 71 7.40 -14.87 -3.11
N VAL A 72 6.36 -14.55 -2.33
CA VAL A 72 5.10 -15.29 -2.30
C VAL A 72 3.98 -14.41 -2.82
N MET A 73 3.29 -14.89 -3.85
CA MET A 73 2.13 -14.23 -4.45
C MET A 73 1.18 -13.62 -3.41
N GLY A 74 0.81 -12.34 -3.59
CA GLY A 74 -0.10 -11.60 -2.71
C GLY A 74 -1.58 -12.00 -2.84
N ALA A 75 -2.45 -11.34 -2.06
CA ALA A 75 -3.91 -11.45 -2.17
C ALA A 75 -4.63 -10.09 -2.15
N HIS A 76 -3.90 -9.00 -2.44
CA HIS A 76 -4.35 -7.62 -2.28
C HIS A 76 -5.14 -7.07 -3.49
N CYS A 77 -4.88 -7.56 -4.70
CA CYS A 77 -5.52 -7.10 -5.93
C CYS A 77 -5.66 -8.22 -6.99
N LYS A 78 -6.85 -8.85 -7.05
CA LYS A 78 -7.15 -9.85 -8.09
C LYS A 78 -7.35 -9.20 -9.47
N ALA A 79 -7.79 -7.95 -9.51
CA ALA A 79 -8.07 -7.22 -10.75
C ALA A 79 -6.82 -7.19 -11.65
N LYS A 80 -7.03 -7.39 -12.96
CA LYS A 80 -5.95 -7.48 -13.97
C LYS A 80 -4.82 -8.49 -13.67
N GLY A 81 -5.00 -9.38 -12.69
CA GLY A 81 -3.98 -10.34 -12.27
C GLY A 81 -2.89 -9.76 -11.38
N MET A 82 -3.09 -8.59 -10.76
CA MET A 82 -2.03 -7.89 -10.01
C MET A 82 -1.39 -8.73 -8.90
N ASN A 83 -2.13 -9.63 -8.24
CA ASN A 83 -1.55 -10.55 -7.24
C ASN A 83 -0.35 -11.37 -7.77
N THR A 84 -0.27 -11.62 -9.08
CA THR A 84 0.77 -12.47 -9.70
C THR A 84 1.94 -11.69 -10.29
N CYS A 85 1.91 -10.36 -10.26
CA CYS A 85 2.94 -9.52 -10.88
C CYS A 85 3.16 -8.19 -10.15
N SER A 86 2.76 -8.11 -8.87
CA SER A 86 2.95 -6.91 -8.08
C SER A 86 3.05 -7.22 -6.60
N ILE A 87 3.58 -6.24 -5.87
CA ILE A 87 3.59 -6.24 -4.42
C ILE A 87 2.56 -5.26 -3.84
N GLY A 88 1.88 -5.63 -2.76
CA GLY A 88 0.91 -4.78 -2.08
C GLY A 88 1.42 -4.19 -0.78
N VAL A 89 1.17 -2.90 -0.56
CA VAL A 89 1.39 -2.21 0.73
C VAL A 89 0.07 -1.66 1.26
N CYS A 90 -0.18 -1.82 2.56
CA CYS A 90 -1.40 -1.38 3.23
C CYS A 90 -1.11 -0.37 4.34
N CYS A 91 -1.62 0.86 4.22
CA CYS A 91 -1.60 1.82 5.32
C CYS A 91 -2.81 1.60 6.24
N ILE A 92 -2.59 1.50 7.55
CA ILE A 92 -3.70 1.43 8.52
C ILE A 92 -4.47 2.74 8.49
N GLY A 93 -5.77 2.68 8.24
CA GLY A 93 -6.62 3.87 8.21
C GLY A 93 -7.72 3.78 7.17
N SER A 94 -8.44 4.91 7.06
CA SER A 94 -9.18 5.37 5.88
C SER A 94 -10.13 4.37 5.18
N PRO A 95 -11.46 4.63 5.09
CA PRO A 95 -12.16 5.83 5.53
C PRO A 95 -12.29 5.92 7.05
N GLY A 96 -12.52 7.14 7.53
CA GLY A 96 -12.75 7.39 8.95
C GLY A 96 -12.12 8.68 9.43
N TRP A 97 -11.82 8.72 10.73
CA TRP A 97 -11.20 9.85 11.41
C TRP A 97 -9.75 9.53 11.72
N PRO A 98 -8.84 10.52 11.59
CA PRO A 98 -7.46 10.32 12.00
C PRO A 98 -7.36 10.12 13.51
N PRO A 99 -6.30 9.46 13.99
CA PRO A 99 -5.98 9.42 15.41
C PRO A 99 -5.85 10.84 15.99
N GLU A 100 -6.41 11.05 17.17
CA GLU A 100 -6.22 12.31 17.91
C GLU A 100 -4.73 12.49 18.23
N GLY A 101 -4.19 13.67 17.92
CA GLY A 101 -2.77 13.99 18.13
C GLY A 101 -1.83 13.64 16.98
N ALA A 102 -2.30 12.96 15.92
CA ALA A 102 -1.48 12.67 14.75
C ALA A 102 -1.31 13.90 13.84
N GLU A 103 -0.08 14.17 13.38
CA GLU A 103 0.16 15.08 12.26
C GLU A 103 -0.32 14.43 10.96
N LEU A 104 -1.09 15.16 10.15
CA LEU A 104 -1.64 14.66 8.89
C LEU A 104 -0.74 14.95 7.70
N ALA A 105 -0.75 14.05 6.73
CA ALA A 105 -0.16 14.28 5.43
C ALA A 105 -0.83 15.50 4.76
N PRO A 106 -0.11 16.24 3.91
CA PRO A 106 -0.69 17.30 3.09
C PRO A 106 -1.86 16.76 2.24
N LYS A 107 -2.91 17.58 2.08
CA LYS A 107 -4.18 17.14 1.45
C LYS A 107 -4.01 16.72 0.00
N GLU A 108 -3.01 17.22 -0.69
CA GLU A 108 -2.67 16.85 -2.07
C GLU A 108 -2.30 15.38 -2.23
N PHE A 109 -1.90 14.68 -1.17
CA PHE A 109 -1.64 13.23 -1.20
C PHE A 109 -2.90 12.38 -1.02
N ILE A 110 -4.05 13.01 -0.69
CA ILE A 110 -5.30 12.33 -0.34
C ILE A 110 -6.37 12.66 -1.38
N GLN A 111 -7.11 11.64 -1.82
CA GLN A 111 -8.25 11.80 -2.71
C GLN A 111 -9.49 11.07 -2.19
N GLY A 112 -10.67 11.61 -2.47
CA GLY A 112 -11.93 11.13 -1.91
C GLY A 112 -12.20 11.69 -0.51
N GLY A 113 -13.48 11.74 -0.10
CA GLY A 113 -13.99 12.51 1.05
C GLY A 113 -13.35 12.24 2.43
N LYS A 114 -14.04 11.55 3.34
CA LYS A 114 -13.58 11.31 4.74
C LYS A 114 -12.41 10.32 4.81
N LYS A 115 -11.23 10.76 4.38
CA LYS A 115 -10.01 9.99 4.18
C LYS A 115 -8.83 10.72 4.81
N PHE A 116 -7.82 9.97 5.25
CA PHE A 116 -6.62 10.54 5.85
C PHE A 116 -5.41 9.62 5.65
N LEU A 117 -4.23 10.19 5.85
CA LEU A 117 -2.95 9.52 6.04
C LEU A 117 -2.19 10.35 7.06
N THR A 118 -1.49 9.73 8.01
CA THR A 118 -0.60 10.50 8.88
C THR A 118 0.63 10.94 8.09
N LYS A 119 1.29 12.01 8.54
CA LYS A 119 2.54 12.48 7.93
C LYS A 119 3.64 11.40 8.05
N ARG A 120 3.68 10.68 9.17
CA ARG A 120 4.64 9.58 9.39
C ARG A 120 4.37 8.38 8.49
N GLN A 121 3.10 8.06 8.25
CA GLN A 121 2.71 7.06 7.25
C GLN A 121 3.13 7.49 5.84
N LEU A 122 2.91 8.75 5.45
CA LEU A 122 3.34 9.24 4.12
C LEU A 122 4.85 9.07 3.92
N LEU A 123 5.66 9.51 4.90
CA LEU A 123 7.12 9.40 4.81
C LEU A 123 7.57 7.94 4.71
N SER A 124 6.97 7.07 5.51
CA SER A 124 7.28 5.63 5.52
C SER A 124 6.84 4.94 4.24
N LEU A 125 5.68 5.32 3.69
CA LEU A 125 5.19 4.84 2.41
C LEU A 125 6.13 5.25 1.28
N VAL A 126 6.57 6.51 1.23
CA VAL A 126 7.51 7.00 0.21
C VAL A 126 8.83 6.23 0.27
N ASN A 127 9.38 6.02 1.47
CA ASN A 127 10.60 5.23 1.64
C ASN A 127 10.42 3.80 1.15
N TRP A 128 9.33 3.14 1.59
CA TRP A 128 9.03 1.76 1.19
C TRP A 128 8.86 1.64 -0.33
N LEU A 129 8.15 2.59 -0.96
CA LEU A 129 7.98 2.65 -2.41
C LEU A 129 9.32 2.80 -3.12
N ALA A 130 10.18 3.72 -2.70
CA ALA A 130 11.48 3.94 -3.31
C ALA A 130 12.41 2.73 -3.17
N GLU A 131 12.47 2.12 -1.99
CA GLU A 131 13.28 0.92 -1.73
C GLU A 131 12.84 -0.26 -2.60
N ASN A 132 11.53 -0.50 -2.71
CA ASN A 132 11.01 -1.57 -3.57
C ASN A 132 11.17 -1.23 -5.05
N CYS A 133 11.00 0.04 -5.46
CA CYS A 133 11.31 0.44 -6.82
C CYS A 133 12.78 0.18 -7.18
N LYS A 134 13.71 0.47 -6.26
CA LYS A 134 15.14 0.14 -6.42
C LYS A 134 15.36 -1.36 -6.53
N GLN A 135 14.75 -2.14 -5.65
CA GLN A 135 14.90 -3.60 -5.61
C GLN A 135 14.43 -4.29 -6.89
N TYR A 136 13.29 -3.86 -7.43
CA TYR A 136 12.65 -4.47 -8.60
C TYR A 136 12.93 -3.73 -9.92
N GLY A 137 13.81 -2.72 -9.92
CA GLY A 137 14.16 -1.95 -11.13
C GLY A 137 12.99 -1.16 -11.73
N LEU A 138 12.08 -0.68 -10.89
CA LEU A 138 10.86 0.01 -11.31
C LEU A 138 11.07 1.53 -11.36
N ASP A 139 10.54 2.19 -12.40
CA ASP A 139 10.47 3.66 -12.48
C ASP A 139 9.17 4.18 -11.83
N PRO A 140 9.23 4.92 -10.69
CA PRO A 140 8.04 5.45 -10.02
C PRO A 140 7.18 6.39 -10.89
N LEU A 141 7.77 7.05 -11.89
CA LEU A 141 7.07 7.98 -12.78
C LEU A 141 6.44 7.28 -13.99
N GLY A 142 6.87 6.05 -14.28
CA GLY A 142 6.50 5.31 -15.48
C GLY A 142 5.25 4.44 -15.34
N THR A 143 4.72 4.04 -16.50
CA THR A 143 3.77 2.94 -16.65
C THR A 143 4.47 1.80 -17.35
N PHE A 144 4.28 0.57 -16.90
CA PHE A 144 4.83 -0.60 -17.56
C PHE A 144 3.73 -1.32 -18.35
N GLU A 145 4.01 -1.81 -19.56
CA GLU A 145 3.08 -2.71 -20.27
C GLU A 145 3.49 -4.15 -20.02
N ARG A 146 2.55 -4.98 -19.55
CA ARG A 146 2.88 -6.39 -19.35
C ARG A 146 3.07 -7.06 -20.73
N PRO A 147 4.18 -7.79 -20.95
CA PRO A 147 4.40 -8.47 -22.22
C PRO A 147 3.22 -9.39 -22.57
N GLY A 148 2.69 -9.22 -23.79
CA GLY A 148 1.72 -10.14 -24.37
C GLY A 148 0.25 -9.99 -23.96
N ASP A 149 -0.11 -9.06 -23.07
CA ASP A 149 -1.52 -8.87 -22.68
C ASP A 149 -2.15 -7.54 -23.16
N GLY A 150 -1.34 -6.63 -23.71
CA GLY A 150 -1.77 -5.32 -24.19
C GLY A 150 -2.34 -4.40 -23.10
N LYS A 151 -2.03 -4.65 -21.82
CA LYS A 151 -2.53 -3.88 -20.67
C LYS A 151 -1.37 -3.22 -19.93
N SER A 152 -1.50 -1.92 -19.71
CA SER A 152 -0.59 -1.18 -18.85
C SER A 152 -0.83 -1.51 -17.38
N VAL A 153 0.24 -1.86 -16.67
CA VAL A 153 0.37 -1.88 -15.22
C VAL A 153 0.98 -0.55 -14.79
N TYR A 154 0.27 0.18 -13.94
CA TYR A 154 0.85 1.36 -13.29
C TYR A 154 1.89 0.90 -12.25
N VAL A 155 3.13 1.38 -12.37
CA VAL A 155 4.24 0.97 -11.49
C VAL A 155 3.92 1.23 -10.03
N ILE A 156 3.43 2.42 -9.68
CA ILE A 156 2.82 2.69 -8.37
C ILE A 156 1.36 2.98 -8.62
N SER A 157 0.50 2.12 -8.08
CA SER A 157 -0.94 2.11 -8.35
C SER A 157 -1.74 1.93 -7.08
N GLN A 158 -3.06 1.96 -7.21
CA GLN A 158 -4.00 1.49 -6.19
C GLN A 158 -5.04 0.58 -6.84
N HIS A 159 -5.75 -0.25 -6.05
CA HIS A 159 -6.74 -1.19 -6.58
C HIS A 159 -7.76 -0.51 -7.52
N SER A 160 -8.16 0.75 -7.27
CA SER A 160 -9.11 1.48 -8.13
C SER A 160 -8.59 1.78 -9.53
N ASP A 161 -7.28 1.76 -9.80
CA ASP A 161 -6.74 1.89 -11.16
C ASP A 161 -6.93 0.60 -11.98
N HIS A 162 -7.13 -0.52 -11.28
CA HIS A 162 -7.31 -1.85 -11.85
C HIS A 162 -8.77 -2.30 -11.87
N ASP A 163 -9.57 -1.80 -10.92
CA ASP A 163 -11.01 -2.06 -10.79
C ASP A 163 -11.77 -0.78 -10.36
N PRO A 164 -11.85 0.23 -11.25
CA PRO A 164 -12.48 1.52 -10.93
C PRO A 164 -13.99 1.41 -10.69
N VAL A 165 -14.63 0.38 -11.26
CA VAL A 165 -16.08 0.18 -11.17
C VAL A 165 -16.46 -0.38 -9.80
N ASN A 166 -15.77 -1.43 -9.33
CA ASN A 166 -16.16 -2.10 -8.08
C ASN A 166 -15.47 -1.53 -6.84
N LYS A 167 -14.29 -0.90 -6.99
CA LYS A 167 -13.52 -0.37 -5.85
C LYS A 167 -13.03 1.07 -6.07
N PRO A 168 -13.93 2.05 -6.29
CA PRO A 168 -13.52 3.43 -6.46
C PRO A 168 -12.79 3.96 -5.20
N PHE A 169 -11.64 4.62 -5.38
CA PHE A 169 -10.86 5.27 -4.31
C PHE A 169 -10.40 4.36 -3.16
N CYS A 170 -10.09 3.10 -3.47
CA CYS A 170 -9.79 2.08 -2.47
C CYS A 170 -8.62 2.41 -1.52
N ALA A 171 -7.58 3.12 -1.98
CA ALA A 171 -6.46 3.57 -1.15
C ALA A 171 -6.61 5.04 -0.76
N SER A 172 -7.44 5.78 -1.51
CA SER A 172 -7.68 7.21 -1.28
C SER A 172 -6.39 8.03 -1.33
N LEU A 173 -5.43 7.58 -2.13
CA LEU A 173 -4.16 8.24 -2.38
C LEU A 173 -4.18 8.93 -3.73
N ALA A 174 -3.72 10.18 -3.75
CA ALA A 174 -3.41 10.88 -4.99
C ALA A 174 -2.04 10.42 -5.49
N LEU A 175 -2.05 9.62 -6.57
CA LEU A 175 -0.84 8.97 -7.07
C LEU A 175 0.20 9.91 -7.70
N PRO A 176 -0.16 10.98 -8.44
CA PRO A 176 0.85 11.85 -9.05
C PRO A 176 1.86 12.45 -8.06
N PRO A 177 1.46 13.13 -6.96
CA PRO A 177 2.43 13.64 -5.99
C PRO A 177 3.17 12.53 -5.25
N LEU A 178 2.52 11.39 -4.98
CA LEU A 178 3.15 10.24 -4.34
C LEU A 178 4.27 9.64 -5.21
N ARG A 179 4.01 9.45 -6.52
CA ARG A 179 4.98 8.97 -7.49
C ARG A 179 6.17 9.91 -7.62
N GLN A 180 5.91 11.21 -7.69
CA GLN A 180 6.96 12.22 -7.72
C GLN A 180 7.85 12.15 -6.48
N MET A 181 7.24 12.09 -5.29
CA MET A 181 7.98 12.03 -4.04
C MET A 181 8.78 10.71 -3.90
N ALA A 182 8.25 9.59 -4.37
CA ALA A 182 8.98 8.32 -4.45
C ALA A 182 10.15 8.38 -5.45
N ALA A 183 9.97 9.01 -6.62
CA ALA A 183 11.03 9.21 -7.60
C ALA A 183 12.16 10.09 -7.06
N ASP A 184 11.81 11.13 -6.31
CA ASP A 184 12.82 12.00 -5.68
C ASP A 184 13.57 11.26 -4.57
N ARG A 185 12.86 10.49 -3.74
CA ARG A 185 13.49 9.63 -2.73
C ARG A 185 14.40 8.55 -3.34
N LEU A 186 14.01 7.96 -4.47
CA LEU A 186 14.80 6.94 -5.18
C LEU A 186 16.17 7.47 -5.62
N LYS A 187 16.28 8.76 -5.97
CA LYS A 187 17.56 9.40 -6.34
C LYS A 187 18.54 9.53 -5.17
N GLU A 188 18.05 9.41 -3.93
CA GLU A 188 18.83 9.59 -2.71
C GLU A 188 19.33 8.27 -2.10
N ILE A 189 18.93 7.10 -2.64
CA ILE A 189 19.20 5.78 -2.03
C ILE A 189 20.03 4.83 -2.87
#